data_AF-A0A1M5IA17-F1
#
_entry.id   AF-A0A1M5IA17-F1
#
_cell.length_a   1.000
_cell.length_b   1.000
_cell.length_c   1.000
_cell.angle_alpha   90.00
_cell.angle_beta   90.00
_cell.angle_gamma   90.00
#
_symmetry.space_group_name_H-M   'P 1'
#
loop_
_entity.id
_entity.type
_entity.pdbx_description
1 polymer ?
#
loop_
_entity_poly.entity_id
_entity_poly.type
_entity_poly.pdbx_seq_one_letter_code
_entity_poly.pdbx_strand_id
1 'polypeptide(L)'
;MSDIFSVLQSAYATAPLTPSNTKYTAVDPASFQGSWTGTYANNQKFDLTIDNVNGFRAQVKYQSGSTVQYGQVLIGNGSSFRIGNSKFVLTGAGKATVANAVTDPVTGNTSLVQGTATQG
;
A
#
# COMPACT_ATOMS: atom_id res chain seq x y z
N MET A 1 18.01 -28.81 29.61
CA MET A 1 18.44 -27.61 28.84
C MET A 1 18.25 -27.84 27.34
N SER A 2 17.03 -28.18 26.93
CA SER A 2 16.64 -28.43 25.53
C SER A 2 15.56 -27.44 25.05
N ASP A 3 15.24 -26.46 25.88
CA ASP A 3 13.93 -25.80 25.81
C ASP A 3 13.94 -24.55 24.92
N ILE A 4 15.11 -23.93 24.71
CA ILE A 4 15.20 -22.70 23.90
C ILE A 4 15.21 -23.02 22.40
N PHE A 5 15.94 -24.05 21.96
CA PHE A 5 15.98 -24.43 20.53
C PHE A 5 14.65 -25.04 20.04
N SER A 6 13.94 -25.76 20.91
CA SER A 6 12.61 -26.31 20.58
C SER A 6 11.55 -25.21 20.38
N VAL A 7 11.58 -24.16 21.22
CA VAL A 7 10.66 -23.02 21.11
C VAL A 7 10.90 -22.22 19.82
N LEU A 8 12.16 -21.98 19.45
CA LEU A 8 12.50 -21.27 18.22
C LEU A 8 12.11 -22.07 16.96
N GLN A 9 12.34 -23.38 16.97
CA GLN A 9 11.97 -24.26 15.85
C GLN A 9 10.44 -24.38 15.71
N SER A 10 9.72 -24.40 16.83
CA SER A 10 8.24 -24.45 16.84
C SER A 10 7.61 -23.16 16.32
N ALA A 11 8.17 -21.98 16.66
CA ALA A 11 7.71 -20.70 16.16
C ALA A 11 7.94 -20.52 14.65
N TYR A 12 9.04 -21.06 14.12
CA TYR A 12 9.33 -21.00 12.67
C TYR A 12 8.46 -21.96 11.85
N ALA A 13 8.01 -23.07 12.44
CA ALA A 13 7.15 -24.06 11.79
C ALA A 13 5.64 -23.71 11.80
N THR A 14 5.22 -22.73 12.61
CA THR A 14 3.78 -22.45 12.88
C THR A 14 3.37 -21.00 12.65
N ALA A 15 4.01 -20.29 11.71
CA ALA A 15 3.31 -19.20 11.02
C ALA A 15 2.72 -19.78 9.73
N PRO A 16 1.50 -20.37 9.74
CA PRO A 16 0.81 -20.59 8.50
C PRO A 16 0.65 -19.22 7.86
N LEU A 17 1.32 -19.01 6.72
CA LEU A 17 0.95 -17.99 5.76
C LEU A 17 -0.50 -18.27 5.42
N THR A 18 -1.42 -17.70 6.19
CA THR A 18 -2.85 -17.89 6.00
C THR A 18 -3.10 -17.31 4.61
N PRO A 19 -3.37 -18.16 3.60
CA PRO A 19 -3.64 -17.65 2.28
C PRO A 19 -4.85 -16.76 2.45
N SER A 20 -4.73 -15.49 2.09
CA SER A 20 -5.89 -14.62 2.13
C SER A 20 -6.88 -15.21 1.13
N ASN A 21 -7.91 -15.93 1.62
CA ASN A 21 -9.00 -16.54 0.83
C ASN A 21 -9.88 -15.49 0.16
N THR A 22 -9.38 -14.27 0.04
CA THR A 22 -10.05 -13.11 -0.45
C THR A 22 -9.86 -13.07 -1.97
N LYS A 23 -10.80 -13.69 -2.69
CA LYS A 23 -10.90 -13.64 -4.16
C LYS A 23 -10.73 -12.21 -4.67
N TYR A 24 -9.72 -11.93 -5.50
CA TYR A 24 -9.61 -10.63 -6.18
C TYR A 24 -10.93 -10.31 -6.90
N THR A 25 -11.70 -9.39 -6.34
CA THR A 25 -12.95 -8.93 -6.93
C THR A 25 -12.64 -7.85 -7.95
N ALA A 26 -13.39 -7.85 -9.06
CA ALA A 26 -13.30 -6.74 -10.00
C ALA A 26 -13.71 -5.47 -9.26
N VAL A 27 -12.79 -4.51 -9.18
CA VAL A 27 -13.07 -3.21 -8.61
C VAL A 27 -13.72 -2.32 -9.65
N ASP A 28 -14.55 -1.39 -9.20
CA ASP A 28 -15.13 -0.38 -10.07
C ASP A 28 -14.02 0.55 -10.60
N PRO A 29 -13.72 0.55 -11.90
CA PRO A 29 -12.64 1.37 -12.46
C PRO A 29 -12.87 2.86 -12.22
N ALA A 30 -14.11 3.35 -12.21
CA ALA A 30 -14.41 4.77 -12.02
C ALA A 30 -14.05 5.27 -10.61
N SER A 31 -14.17 4.38 -9.61
CA SER A 31 -13.84 4.69 -8.22
C SER A 31 -12.33 4.79 -7.95
N PHE A 32 -11.48 4.30 -8.86
CA PHE A 32 -10.02 4.30 -8.71
C PHE A 32 -9.32 5.16 -9.74
N GLN A 33 -9.79 5.14 -10.99
CA GLN A 33 -9.14 5.85 -12.09
C GLN A 33 -9.18 7.36 -11.85
N GLY A 34 -8.05 8.03 -12.11
CA GLY A 34 -7.92 9.46 -11.93
C GLY A 34 -6.64 9.85 -11.18
N SER A 35 -6.54 11.15 -10.89
CA SER A 35 -5.41 11.70 -10.17
C SER A 35 -5.77 11.89 -8.70
N TRP A 36 -5.02 11.24 -7.83
CA TRP A 36 -5.17 11.31 -6.39
C TRP A 36 -4.07 12.17 -5.82
N THR A 37 -4.45 13.29 -5.21
CA THR A 37 -3.49 14.21 -4.62
C THR A 37 -3.73 14.28 -3.12
N GLY A 38 -2.65 14.43 -2.36
CA GLY A 38 -2.74 14.40 -0.91
C GLY A 38 -1.52 14.99 -0.24
N THR A 39 -1.65 15.18 1.08
CA THR A 39 -0.55 15.62 1.92
C THR A 39 -0.41 14.62 3.06
N TYR A 40 0.81 14.11 3.23
CA TYR A 40 1.18 13.27 4.35
C TYR A 40 1.18 14.07 5.67
N ALA A 41 1.05 13.37 6.79
CA ALA A 41 1.11 13.97 8.13
C ALA A 41 2.42 14.75 8.40
N ASN A 42 3.48 14.51 7.63
CA ASN A 42 4.75 15.22 7.68
C ASN A 42 4.84 16.40 6.68
N ASN A 43 3.69 16.90 6.20
CA ASN A 43 3.57 18.01 5.23
C ASN A 43 4.12 17.73 3.82
N GLN A 44 4.55 16.51 3.52
CA GLN A 44 4.99 16.16 2.17
C GLN A 44 3.77 15.94 1.26
N LYS A 45 3.75 16.62 0.12
CA LYS A 45 2.74 16.38 -0.92
C LYS A 45 3.06 15.14 -1.72
N PHE A 46 2.01 14.45 -2.15
CA PHE A 46 2.11 13.34 -3.07
C PHE A 46 0.99 13.39 -4.10
N ASP A 47 1.32 12.92 -5.29
CA ASP A 47 0.43 12.79 -6.43
C ASP A 47 0.46 11.34 -6.91
N LEU A 48 -0.70 10.77 -7.14
CA LEU A 48 -0.86 9.37 -7.51
C LEU A 48 -1.84 9.29 -8.67
N THR A 49 -1.36 9.04 -9.87
CA THR A 49 -2.20 8.86 -11.05
C THR A 49 -2.47 7.37 -11.24
N ILE A 50 -3.75 7.00 -11.30
CA ILE A 50 -4.20 5.63 -11.54
C ILE A 50 -4.87 5.59 -12.91
N ASP A 51 -4.29 4.81 -13.81
CA ASP A 51 -4.73 4.65 -15.19
C ASP A 51 -4.94 3.18 -15.53
N ASN A 52 -5.73 2.93 -16.58
CA ASN A 52 -5.92 1.60 -17.17
C ASN A 52 -6.35 0.54 -16.13
N VAL A 53 -7.39 0.86 -15.36
CA VAL A 53 -7.96 -0.06 -14.37
C VAL A 53 -8.76 -1.14 -15.10
N ASN A 54 -8.21 -2.34 -15.17
CA ASN A 54 -8.83 -3.49 -15.83
C ASN A 54 -9.10 -4.61 -14.81
N GLY A 55 -10.33 -4.66 -14.32
CA GLY A 55 -10.79 -5.61 -13.30
C GLY A 55 -10.10 -5.40 -11.95
N PHE A 56 -8.93 -5.98 -11.76
CA PHE A 56 -8.12 -5.90 -10.52
C PHE A 56 -6.69 -5.44 -10.78
N ARG A 57 -6.35 -5.05 -12.02
CA ARG A 57 -5.03 -4.53 -12.40
C ARG A 57 -5.15 -3.05 -12.70
N ALA A 58 -4.18 -2.25 -12.28
CA ALA A 58 -4.10 -0.85 -12.64
C ALA A 58 -2.64 -0.45 -12.90
N GLN A 59 -2.45 0.54 -13.76
CA GLN A 59 -1.16 1.21 -13.92
C GLN A 59 -1.16 2.43 -13.01
N VAL A 60 -0.12 2.54 -12.19
CA VAL A 60 -0.06 3.60 -11.19
C VAL A 60 1.26 4.34 -11.31
N LYS A 61 1.15 5.66 -11.35
CA LYS A 61 2.26 6.58 -11.19
C LYS A 61 2.13 7.21 -9.82
N TYR A 62 3.12 6.99 -8.96
CA TYR A 62 3.25 7.66 -7.68
C TYR A 62 4.38 8.68 -7.75
N GLN A 63 4.12 9.91 -7.32
CA GLN A 63 5.08 10.99 -7.28
C GLN A 63 5.04 11.64 -5.89
N SER A 64 6.19 11.71 -5.22
CA SER A 64 6.33 12.48 -3.98
C SER A 64 7.65 13.22 -4.00
N GLY A 65 7.58 14.55 -4.01
CA GLY A 65 8.75 15.41 -4.20
C GLY A 65 9.46 15.10 -5.52
N SER A 66 10.74 14.72 -5.43
CA SER A 66 11.57 14.32 -6.59
C SER A 66 11.47 12.83 -6.95
N THR A 67 10.83 12.01 -6.12
CA THR A 67 10.72 10.57 -6.36
C THR A 67 9.49 10.28 -7.20
N VAL A 68 9.68 9.70 -8.39
CA VAL A 68 8.60 9.21 -9.24
C VAL A 68 8.74 7.70 -9.39
N GLN A 69 7.66 6.97 -9.11
CA GLN A 69 7.57 5.53 -9.25
C GLN A 69 6.44 5.19 -10.21
N TYR A 70 6.70 4.28 -11.14
CA TYR A 70 5.71 3.71 -12.03
C TYR A 70 5.62 2.22 -11.74
N GLY A 71 4.42 1.69 -11.65
CA GLY A 71 4.22 0.28 -11.40
C GLY A 71 2.86 -0.18 -11.88
N GLN A 72 2.81 -1.41 -12.36
CA GLN A 72 1.54 -2.10 -12.48
C GLN A 72 1.21 -2.74 -11.13
N VAL A 73 0.06 -2.39 -10.58
CA VAL A 73 -0.39 -2.87 -9.28
C VAL A 73 -1.60 -3.77 -9.43
N LEU A 74 -1.75 -4.66 -8.45
CA LEU A 74 -2.93 -5.50 -8.28
C LEU A 74 -3.74 -4.90 -7.14
N ILE A 75 -4.97 -4.49 -7.45
CA ILE A 75 -5.92 -3.98 -6.46
C ILE A 75 -6.47 -5.19 -5.71
N GLY A 76 -6.01 -5.34 -4.46
CA GLY A 76 -6.39 -6.43 -3.58
C GLY A 76 -7.79 -6.23 -2.98
N ASN A 77 -8.26 -7.26 -2.29
CA ASN A 77 -9.66 -7.42 -1.88
C ASN A 77 -10.12 -6.58 -0.67
N GLY A 78 -9.62 -5.35 -0.59
CA GLY A 78 -10.03 -4.32 0.35
C GLY A 78 -9.78 -2.94 -0.25
N SER A 79 -9.97 -2.84 -1.58
CA SER A 79 -9.76 -1.63 -2.36
C SER A 79 -8.40 -0.98 -2.12
N SER A 80 -7.35 -1.80 -2.01
CA SER A 80 -6.01 -1.36 -1.66
C SER A 80 -4.93 -2.00 -2.51
N PHE A 81 -3.85 -1.27 -2.72
CA PHE A 81 -2.68 -1.75 -3.45
C PHE A 81 -1.40 -1.14 -2.87
N ARG A 82 -0.25 -1.69 -3.26
CA ARG A 82 1.07 -1.21 -2.82
C ARG A 82 1.91 -0.82 -4.02
N ILE A 83 2.67 0.25 -3.86
CA ILE A 83 3.67 0.72 -4.82
C ILE A 83 4.92 1.14 -4.03
N GLY A 84 6.02 0.40 -4.25
CA GLY A 84 7.23 0.55 -3.44
C GLY A 84 6.93 0.43 -1.93
N ASN A 85 7.28 1.48 -1.18
CA ASN A 85 7.09 1.58 0.27
C ASN A 85 5.72 2.17 0.66
N SER A 86 4.91 2.58 -0.32
CA SER A 86 3.61 3.20 -0.11
C SER A 86 2.46 2.21 -0.33
N LYS A 87 1.42 2.32 0.50
CA LYS A 87 0.17 1.56 0.40
C LYS A 87 -0.98 2.54 0.22
N PHE A 88 -1.76 2.36 -0.84
CA PHE A 88 -3.00 3.07 -1.08
C PHE A 88 -4.17 2.22 -0.58
N VAL A 89 -5.13 2.84 0.09
CA VAL A 89 -6.38 2.22 0.56
C VAL A 89 -7.53 3.17 0.26
N LEU A 90 -8.47 2.75 -0.59
CA LEU A 90 -9.69 3.51 -0.81
C LEU A 90 -10.54 3.47 0.46
N THR A 91 -10.88 4.63 1.02
CA THR A 91 -11.68 4.74 2.25
C THR A 91 -13.11 5.20 1.97
N GLY A 92 -13.37 5.78 0.80
CA GLY A 92 -14.70 6.14 0.32
C GLY A 92 -14.68 6.72 -1.09
N ALA A 93 -15.85 7.08 -1.62
CA ALA A 93 -15.94 7.73 -2.94
C ALA A 93 -15.10 9.03 -2.95
N GLY A 94 -14.10 9.08 -3.86
CA GLY A 94 -13.18 10.21 -3.99
C GLY A 94 -12.21 10.43 -2.82
N LYS A 95 -12.13 9.50 -1.85
CA LYS A 95 -11.23 9.58 -0.70
C LYS A 95 -10.45 8.29 -0.49
N ALA A 96 -9.15 8.44 -0.26
CA ALA A 96 -8.26 7.33 0.04
C ALA A 96 -7.25 7.70 1.12
N THR A 97 -6.70 6.70 1.78
CA THR A 97 -5.58 6.85 2.71
C THR A 97 -4.34 6.26 2.07
N VAL A 98 -3.27 7.04 2.05
CA VAL A 98 -1.95 6.60 1.59
C VAL A 98 -1.03 6.52 2.79
N ALA A 99 -0.44 5.36 3.01
CA ALA A 99 0.52 5.11 4.07
C ALA A 99 1.89 4.82 3.47
N ASN A 100 2.88 5.63 3.78
CA ASN A 100 4.26 5.45 3.36
C ASN A 100 5.11 4.94 4.53
N ALA A 101 5.81 3.82 4.33
CA ALA A 101 6.77 3.30 5.30
C ALA A 101 8.12 4.00 5.11
N VAL A 102 8.43 4.94 6.01
CA VAL A 102 9.69 5.68 6.02
C VAL A 102 10.66 4.98 6.96
N THR A 103 11.81 4.58 6.45
CA THR A 103 12.89 3.98 7.26
C THR A 103 13.90 5.07 7.58
N ASP A 104 14.16 5.29 8.86
CA ASP A 104 15.22 6.20 9.29
C ASP A 104 16.59 5.58 8.94
N PRO A 105 17.44 6.27 8.16
CA PRO A 105 18.75 5.75 7.75
C PRO A 105 19.77 5.63 8.89
N VAL A 106 19.55 6.30 10.03
CA VAL A 106 20.47 6.31 11.17
C VAL A 106 20.10 5.24 12.20
N THR A 107 18.82 5.08 12.48
CA THR A 107 18.33 4.13 13.51
C THR A 107 17.79 2.82 12.94
N GLY A 108 17.55 2.75 11.62
CA GLY A 108 16.92 1.60 10.97
C GLY A 108 15.45 1.40 11.32
N ASN A 109 14.86 2.29 12.10
CA ASN A 109 13.47 2.17 12.55
C ASN A 109 12.50 2.59 11.44
N THR A 110 11.45 1.80 11.23
CA THR A 110 10.41 2.06 10.22
C THR A 110 9.21 2.74 10.86
N SER A 111 8.92 3.97 10.45
CA SER A 111 7.71 4.70 10.83
C SER A 111 6.71 4.74 9.68
N LEU A 112 5.42 4.55 9.98
CA LEU A 112 4.36 4.75 8.99
C LEU A 112 3.89 6.19 9.02
N VAL A 113 4.06 6.89 7.91
CA VAL A 113 3.49 8.22 7.69
C VAL A 113 2.23 8.05 6.86
N GLN A 114 1.10 8.50 7.38
CA GLN A 114 -0.19 8.41 6.70
C GLN A 114 -0.63 9.79 6.20
N GLY A 115 -1.34 9.80 5.08
CA GLY A 115 -1.94 10.99 4.49
C GLY A 115 -3.28 10.64 3.87
N THR A 116 -4.19 11.62 3.83
CA THR A 116 -5.43 11.51 3.07
C THR A 116 -5.18 11.98 1.64
N ALA A 117 -5.69 11.20 0.69
CA ALA A 117 -5.71 11.52 -0.73
C ALA A 117 -7.14 11.77 -1.17
N THR A 118 -7.31 12.75 -2.04
CA THR A 118 -8.58 13.09 -2.67
C THR A 118 -8.46 12.93 -4.18
N GLN A 119 -9.48 12.35 -4.80
CA GLN A 119 -9.60 12.26 -6.25
C GLN A 119 -9.91 13.65 -6.82
N GLY A 120 -9.11 14.09 -7.78
CA GLY A 120 -9.30 15.34 -8.53
C GLY A 120 -9.84 15.10 -9.93
#